data_AF-A0AAU2U0T1-F1
#
_entry.id   AF-A0AAU2U0T1-F1
#
_cell.length_a   1.000
_cell.length_b   1.000
_cell.length_c   1.000
_cell.angle_alpha   90.00
_cell.angle_beta   90.00
_cell.angle_gamma   90.00
#
_symmetry.space_group_name_H-M   'P 1'
#
loop_
_entity.id
_entity.type
_entity.pdbx_description
1 polymer ?
#
loop_
_entity_poly.entity_id
_entity_poly.type
_entity_poly.pdbx_seq_one_letter_code
_entity_poly.pdbx_strand_id
1 'polypeptide(L)'
;MDDFYLRQTPYSDPGDLDVSDLPTDPRELTLLVRGLMVHRLEGDRVGYEIPEERLHHDAESRYVSGILRILRARKDAPLTRRRSYDEQFVGTCRDYSLLLCSLLRATGTPSRIRGGYATYFVEGFHDDHWVTEYRLPDGTWRLADAQVSAAFHEVPFDPMDVPRNGFLVAGQAWRACRAGAVDPETFGVWADPGLRGLPLVLNSVILDLAARNGTEPLPWDGWGLSGLRKHDSLTEDDLALVDAVAAARTDEEARRLYADPRLVVPREILSLAPFHGLRTVTLASSPPV
;
A
#
# COMPACT_ATOMS: atom_id res chain seq x y z
N MET A 1 -4.12 -23.01 -14.55
CA MET A 1 -3.75 -22.86 -13.13
C MET A 1 -3.83 -21.38 -12.87
N ASP A 2 -4.89 -20.93 -12.21
CA ASP A 2 -5.17 -19.50 -12.04
C ASP A 2 -4.05 -18.88 -11.21
N ASP A 3 -3.40 -17.87 -11.77
CA ASP A 3 -2.38 -17.12 -11.05
C ASP A 3 -3.05 -16.25 -9.99
N PHE A 4 -2.77 -16.57 -8.73
CA PHE A 4 -3.29 -15.86 -7.57
C PHE A 4 -3.09 -14.34 -7.68
N TYR A 5 -1.98 -13.89 -8.30
CA TYR A 5 -1.65 -12.47 -8.42
C TYR A 5 -2.21 -11.79 -9.68
N LEU A 6 -2.90 -12.52 -10.56
CA LEU A 6 -3.75 -11.94 -11.61
C LEU A 6 -5.18 -11.69 -11.11
N ARG A 7 -5.61 -12.41 -10.07
CA ARG A 7 -6.97 -12.32 -9.57
C ARG A 7 -7.20 -10.98 -8.84
N GLN A 8 -8.32 -10.33 -9.15
CA GLN A 8 -8.77 -9.17 -8.39
C GLN A 8 -9.28 -9.57 -6.99
N THR A 9 -8.97 -8.75 -6.00
CA THR A 9 -9.53 -8.82 -4.65
C THR A 9 -10.72 -7.85 -4.56
N PRO A 10 -11.54 -7.87 -3.48
CA PRO A 10 -12.54 -6.81 -3.25
C PRO A 10 -11.96 -5.39 -3.24
N TYR A 11 -10.66 -5.26 -2.95
CA TYR A 11 -9.95 -3.99 -2.88
C TYR A 11 -9.45 -3.54 -4.24
N SER A 12 -8.89 -4.45 -5.03
CA SER A 12 -8.33 -4.14 -6.34
C SER A 12 -9.33 -4.27 -7.49
N ASP A 13 -10.54 -4.79 -7.26
CA ASP A 13 -11.57 -4.91 -8.30
C ASP A 13 -11.95 -3.53 -8.87
N PRO A 14 -11.68 -3.28 -10.17
CA PRO A 14 -12.03 -2.02 -10.82
C PRO A 14 -13.50 -1.92 -11.21
N GLY A 15 -14.32 -2.95 -10.99
CA GLY A 15 -15.74 -2.97 -11.33
C GLY A 15 -15.97 -3.03 -12.84
N ASP A 16 -16.74 -2.08 -13.37
CA ASP A 16 -17.13 -1.98 -14.78
C ASP A 16 -16.16 -1.17 -15.65
N LEU A 17 -14.93 -0.91 -15.16
CA LEU A 17 -13.91 -0.19 -15.90
C LEU A 17 -13.64 -0.88 -17.25
N ASP A 18 -13.80 -0.13 -18.34
CA ASP A 18 -13.34 -0.57 -19.66
C ASP A 18 -11.81 -0.54 -19.71
N VAL A 19 -11.20 -1.71 -19.86
CA VAL A 19 -9.75 -1.90 -19.90
C VAL A 19 -9.20 -1.93 -21.33
N SER A 20 -10.06 -1.91 -22.35
CA SER A 20 -9.64 -2.07 -23.75
C SER A 20 -8.79 -0.90 -24.26
N ASP A 21 -9.03 0.30 -23.74
CA ASP A 21 -8.27 1.52 -24.05
C ASP A 21 -7.10 1.78 -23.09
N LEU A 22 -6.85 0.88 -22.13
CA LEU A 22 -5.73 1.02 -21.19
C LEU A 22 -4.43 0.46 -21.79
N PRO A 23 -3.29 1.09 -21.50
CA PRO A 23 -2.01 0.54 -21.89
C PRO A 23 -1.72 -0.76 -21.15
N THR A 24 -0.99 -1.67 -21.79
CA THR A 24 -0.57 -2.95 -21.19
C THR A 24 0.87 -2.92 -20.67
N ASP A 25 1.65 -1.89 -21.02
CA ASP A 25 2.99 -1.66 -20.48
C ASP A 25 2.90 -1.20 -19.02
N PRO A 26 3.50 -1.91 -18.05
CA PRO A 26 3.59 -1.48 -16.66
C PRO A 26 4.10 -0.05 -16.47
N ARG A 27 5.02 0.42 -17.32
CA ARG A 27 5.54 1.79 -17.24
C ARG A 27 4.47 2.83 -17.58
N GLU A 28 3.74 2.61 -18.67
CA GLU A 28 2.66 3.52 -19.08
C GLU A 28 1.53 3.54 -18.05
N LEU A 29 1.20 2.39 -17.46
CA LEU A 29 0.22 2.31 -16.38
C LEU A 29 0.65 3.07 -15.14
N THR A 30 1.94 3.02 -14.79
CA THR A 30 2.48 3.75 -13.63
C THR A 30 2.39 5.26 -13.83
N LEU A 31 2.76 5.74 -15.03
CA LEU A 31 2.63 7.15 -15.39
C LEU A 31 1.16 7.60 -15.44
N LEU A 32 0.26 6.74 -15.93
CA LEU A 32 -1.18 6.98 -15.92
C LEU A 32 -1.67 7.14 -14.47
N VAL A 33 -1.36 6.19 -13.58
CA VAL A 33 -1.76 6.24 -12.17
C VAL A 33 -1.24 7.50 -11.48
N ARG A 34 0.00 7.90 -11.77
CA ARG A 34 0.54 9.17 -11.27
C ARG A 34 -0.28 10.38 -11.69
N GLY A 35 -0.76 10.40 -12.92
CA GLY A 35 -1.63 11.46 -13.44
C GLY A 35 -3.06 11.47 -12.88
N LEU A 36 -3.47 10.44 -12.14
CA LEU A 36 -4.81 10.32 -11.57
C LEU A 36 -4.90 10.77 -10.11
N MET A 37 -3.78 10.97 -9.43
CA MET A 37 -3.78 11.22 -7.99
C MET A 37 -2.78 12.31 -7.58
N VAL A 38 -3.12 13.01 -6.50
CA VAL A 38 -2.22 13.86 -5.73
C VAL A 38 -2.10 13.31 -4.31
N HIS A 39 -0.89 13.20 -3.78
CA HIS A 39 -0.69 12.73 -2.41
C HIS A 39 -1.18 13.79 -1.40
N ARG A 40 -1.75 13.35 -0.26
CA ARG A 40 -2.21 14.24 0.83
C ARG A 40 -1.14 15.23 1.33
N LEU A 41 0.13 14.89 1.18
CA LEU A 41 1.29 15.69 1.61
C LEU A 41 1.99 16.45 0.45
N GLU A 42 1.44 16.40 -0.77
CA GLU A 42 2.06 17.01 -1.96
C GLU A 42 1.46 18.37 -2.34
N GLY A 43 0.34 18.79 -1.72
CA GLY A 43 -0.40 20.00 -2.10
C GLY A 43 0.48 21.23 -2.27
N ASP A 44 1.25 21.59 -1.23
CA ASP A 44 2.17 22.74 -1.26
C ASP A 44 3.25 22.61 -2.34
N ARG A 45 3.79 21.41 -2.54
CA ARG A 45 4.87 21.15 -3.52
C ARG A 45 4.39 21.33 -4.96
N VAL A 46 3.11 21.05 -5.22
CA VAL A 46 2.51 21.18 -6.55
C VAL A 46 1.69 22.47 -6.72
N GLY A 47 1.68 23.35 -5.71
CA GLY A 47 0.93 24.60 -5.75
C GLY A 47 -0.58 24.42 -5.79
N TYR A 48 -1.09 23.37 -5.13
CA TYR A 48 -2.51 23.05 -5.07
C TYR A 48 -2.99 22.96 -3.61
N GLU A 49 -3.88 23.89 -3.22
CA GLU A 49 -4.55 23.84 -1.94
C GLU A 49 -5.60 22.73 -1.95
N ILE A 50 -5.30 21.63 -1.25
CA ILE A 50 -6.20 20.47 -1.18
C ILE A 50 -7.41 20.83 -0.30
N PRO A 51 -8.65 20.77 -0.81
CA PRO A 51 -9.83 21.01 0.01
C PRO A 51 -9.91 20.05 1.20
N GLU A 52 -10.24 20.56 2.39
CA GLU A 52 -10.27 19.80 3.65
C GLU A 52 -11.11 18.51 3.53
N GLU A 53 -12.30 18.61 2.94
CA GLU A 53 -13.17 17.46 2.71
C GLU A 53 -12.44 16.34 1.95
N ARG A 54 -11.68 16.69 0.91
CA ARG A 54 -10.93 15.71 0.10
C ARG A 54 -9.73 15.16 0.85
N LEU A 55 -9.00 16.03 1.56
CA LEU A 55 -7.88 15.63 2.41
C LEU A 55 -8.32 14.57 3.41
N HIS A 56 -9.47 14.79 4.06
CA HIS A 56 -9.99 13.93 5.10
C HIS A 56 -10.60 12.63 4.54
N HIS A 57 -11.39 12.71 3.47
CA HIS A 57 -12.29 11.61 3.08
C HIS A 57 -11.83 10.75 1.91
N ASP A 58 -11.04 11.26 0.96
CA ASP A 58 -10.74 10.51 -0.29
C ASP A 58 -10.07 9.17 0.00
N ALA A 59 -8.92 9.14 0.69
CA ALA A 59 -8.18 7.90 0.97
C ALA A 59 -8.93 6.93 1.90
N GLU A 60 -10.02 7.38 2.54
CA GLU A 60 -10.89 6.47 3.30
C GLU A 60 -11.77 5.61 2.38
N SER A 61 -11.77 5.85 1.06
CA SER A 61 -12.52 5.07 0.07
C SER A 61 -12.11 3.61 0.02
N ARG A 62 -10.84 3.29 0.38
CA ARG A 62 -10.25 1.95 0.56
C ARG A 62 -10.17 1.05 -0.69
N TYR A 63 -11.21 1.04 -1.51
CA TYR A 63 -11.39 0.15 -2.65
C TYR A 63 -11.16 0.91 -3.97
N VAL A 64 -10.63 0.24 -5.00
CA VAL A 64 -10.43 0.83 -6.32
C VAL A 64 -11.74 1.27 -6.95
N SER A 65 -12.83 0.52 -6.79
CA SER A 65 -14.17 0.95 -7.18
C SER A 65 -14.57 2.30 -6.55
N GLY A 66 -14.16 2.55 -5.30
CA GLY A 66 -14.34 3.84 -4.62
C GLY A 66 -13.49 4.96 -5.21
N ILE A 67 -12.21 4.68 -5.51
CA ILE A 67 -11.28 5.62 -6.17
C ILE A 67 -11.83 6.02 -7.55
N LEU A 68 -12.21 5.03 -8.37
CA LEU A 68 -12.73 5.23 -9.72
C LEU A 68 -14.06 5.99 -9.70
N ARG A 69 -14.96 5.70 -8.74
CA ARG A 69 -16.20 6.45 -8.55
C ARG A 69 -15.92 7.93 -8.26
N ILE A 70 -14.95 8.23 -7.39
CA ILE A 70 -14.58 9.62 -7.05
C ILE A 70 -13.98 10.32 -8.28
N LEU A 71 -13.07 9.67 -9.01
CA LEU A 71 -12.49 10.21 -10.24
C LEU A 71 -13.58 10.52 -11.29
N ARG A 72 -14.53 9.59 -11.48
CA ARG A 72 -15.64 9.77 -12.41
C ARG A 72 -16.59 10.90 -12.00
N ALA A 73 -16.88 11.02 -10.71
CA ALA A 73 -17.72 12.09 -10.19
C ALA A 73 -17.08 13.49 -10.37
N ARG A 74 -15.75 13.59 -10.29
CA ARG A 74 -15.01 14.83 -10.57
C ARG A 74 -14.95 15.11 -12.06
N LYS A 75 -14.65 14.08 -12.85
CA LYS A 75 -14.58 14.17 -14.30
C LYS A 75 -14.86 12.83 -14.97
N ASP A 76 -16.02 12.72 -15.61
CA ASP A 76 -16.37 11.56 -16.44
C ASP A 76 -15.60 11.63 -17.76
N ALA A 77 -14.41 11.03 -17.77
CA ALA A 77 -13.51 10.95 -18.91
C ALA A 77 -12.61 9.71 -18.78
N PRO A 78 -12.04 9.18 -19.89
CA PRO A 78 -11.09 8.07 -19.84
C PRO A 78 -9.95 8.31 -18.85
N LEU A 79 -9.44 7.24 -18.22
CA LEU A 79 -8.32 7.34 -17.28
C LEU A 79 -7.03 7.83 -17.94
N THR A 80 -6.86 7.57 -19.24
CA THR A 80 -5.74 8.02 -20.07
C THR A 80 -5.71 9.54 -20.30
N ARG A 81 -6.83 10.24 -20.05
CA ARG A 81 -6.88 11.70 -20.14
C ARG A 81 -6.11 12.32 -18.98
N ARG A 82 -5.21 13.27 -19.30
CA ARG A 82 -4.56 14.11 -18.29
C ARG A 82 -5.59 14.88 -17.45
N ARG A 83 -5.42 14.88 -16.13
CA ARG A 83 -6.28 15.55 -15.15
C ARG A 83 -5.55 16.69 -14.47
N SER A 84 -6.28 17.77 -14.23
CA SER A 84 -5.89 18.85 -13.32
C SER A 84 -5.99 18.37 -11.85
N TYR A 85 -5.30 19.01 -10.91
CA TYR A 85 -5.26 18.55 -9.51
C TYR A 85 -6.65 18.54 -8.85
N ASP A 86 -7.55 19.44 -9.26
CA ASP A 86 -8.94 19.45 -8.80
C ASP A 86 -9.75 18.24 -9.32
N GLU A 87 -9.36 17.65 -10.44
CA GLU A 87 -9.98 16.44 -11.02
C GLU A 87 -9.35 15.12 -10.49
N GLN A 88 -8.16 15.18 -9.89
CA GLN A 88 -7.42 14.01 -9.37
C GLN A 88 -7.95 13.50 -8.02
N PHE A 89 -7.70 12.25 -7.68
CA PHE A 89 -7.97 11.65 -6.37
C PHE A 89 -6.93 12.10 -5.33
N VAL A 90 -7.35 12.42 -4.10
CA VAL A 90 -6.44 12.81 -3.02
C VAL A 90 -6.07 11.57 -2.21
N GLY A 91 -4.92 10.98 -2.51
CA GLY A 91 -4.55 9.65 -2.02
C GLY A 91 -3.32 9.62 -1.13
N THR A 92 -2.95 8.41 -0.78
CA THR A 92 -1.70 8.05 -0.08
C THR A 92 -0.84 7.13 -0.95
N CYS A 93 0.40 6.87 -0.54
CA CYS A 93 1.28 5.86 -1.16
C CYS A 93 0.58 4.51 -1.40
N ARG A 94 -0.29 4.09 -0.47
CA ARG A 94 -1.07 2.87 -0.56
C ARG A 94 -2.10 2.93 -1.70
N ASP A 95 -2.72 4.07 -1.95
CA ASP A 95 -3.73 4.22 -3.00
C ASP A 95 -3.09 4.23 -4.40
N TYR A 96 -1.94 4.89 -4.55
CA TYR A 96 -1.10 4.77 -5.75
C TYR A 96 -0.78 3.29 -6.03
N SER A 97 -0.30 2.59 -5.00
CA SER A 97 0.11 1.18 -5.11
C SER A 97 -1.07 0.26 -5.46
N LEU A 98 -2.22 0.47 -4.82
CA LEU A 98 -3.40 -0.35 -5.05
C LEU A 98 -3.98 -0.11 -6.44
N LEU A 99 -4.10 1.14 -6.88
CA LEU A 99 -4.62 1.43 -8.21
C LEU A 99 -3.71 0.87 -9.30
N LEU A 100 -2.39 1.03 -9.17
CA LEU A 100 -1.44 0.41 -10.11
C LEU A 100 -1.57 -1.11 -10.11
N CYS A 101 -1.65 -1.74 -8.94
CA CYS A 101 -1.86 -3.19 -8.82
C CYS A 101 -3.15 -3.66 -9.52
N SER A 102 -4.25 -2.93 -9.32
CA SER A 102 -5.53 -3.22 -9.98
C SER A 102 -5.43 -3.15 -11.50
N LEU A 103 -4.83 -2.08 -12.05
CA LEU A 103 -4.73 -1.90 -13.49
C LEU A 103 -3.75 -2.89 -14.14
N LEU A 104 -2.65 -3.24 -13.45
CA LEU A 104 -1.75 -4.31 -13.88
C LEU A 104 -2.48 -5.65 -13.95
N ARG A 105 -3.22 -6.03 -12.90
CA ARG A 105 -4.03 -7.25 -12.89
C ARG A 105 -5.05 -7.25 -14.03
N ALA A 106 -5.75 -6.13 -14.22
CA ALA A 106 -6.80 -5.96 -15.22
C ALA A 106 -6.28 -6.05 -16.67
N THR A 107 -5.01 -5.70 -16.89
CA THR A 107 -4.34 -5.76 -18.20
C THR A 107 -3.41 -6.96 -18.36
N GLY A 108 -3.44 -7.90 -17.41
CA GLY A 108 -2.78 -9.21 -17.53
C GLY A 108 -1.38 -9.32 -16.93
N THR A 109 -0.92 -8.34 -16.14
CA THR A 109 0.34 -8.41 -15.39
C THR A 109 0.10 -8.82 -13.93
N PRO A 110 0.65 -9.96 -13.48
CA PRO A 110 0.52 -10.39 -12.09
C PRO A 110 1.17 -9.37 -11.14
N SER A 111 0.44 -8.94 -10.11
CA SER A 111 0.92 -7.92 -9.18
C SER A 111 0.36 -8.04 -7.77
N ARG A 112 1.02 -7.37 -6.82
CA ARG A 112 0.62 -7.24 -5.40
C ARG A 112 1.14 -5.93 -4.82
N ILE A 113 0.45 -5.37 -3.84
CA ILE A 113 1.02 -4.25 -3.05
C ILE A 113 1.91 -4.79 -1.92
N ARG A 114 2.93 -4.02 -1.54
CA ARG A 114 3.82 -4.32 -0.41
C ARG A 114 3.88 -3.14 0.54
N GLY A 115 3.80 -3.44 1.84
CA GLY A 115 4.01 -2.46 2.91
C GLY A 115 5.44 -2.54 3.43
N GLY A 116 6.05 -1.40 3.73
CA GLY A 116 7.44 -1.34 4.14
C GLY A 116 7.90 0.09 4.34
N TYR A 117 9.18 0.33 4.02
CA TYR A 117 9.81 1.60 4.32
C TYR A 117 10.72 2.08 3.19
N ALA A 118 10.49 3.30 2.73
CA ALA A 118 11.28 3.97 1.72
C ALA A 118 12.45 4.73 2.35
N THR A 119 13.64 4.62 1.75
CA THR A 119 14.87 5.30 2.20
C THR A 119 15.23 6.50 1.32
N TYR A 120 14.35 6.87 0.38
CA TYR A 120 14.60 7.88 -0.65
C TYR A 120 13.79 9.17 -0.49
N PHE A 121 12.97 9.30 0.56
CA PHE A 121 12.26 10.57 0.84
C PHE A 121 13.03 11.48 1.78
N VAL A 122 13.65 10.91 2.82
CA VAL A 122 14.37 11.64 3.87
C VAL A 122 15.67 10.90 4.17
N GLU A 123 16.80 11.58 4.03
CA GLU A 123 18.11 10.98 4.28
C GLU A 123 18.22 10.49 5.73
N GLY A 124 18.67 9.24 5.90
CA GLY A 124 18.83 8.61 7.22
C GLY A 124 17.53 8.16 7.88
N PHE A 125 16.39 8.26 7.19
CA PHE A 125 15.08 7.85 7.69
C PHE A 125 14.44 6.79 6.80
N HIS A 126 13.69 5.90 7.43
CA HIS A 126 12.92 4.83 6.79
C HIS A 126 11.44 5.23 6.91
N ASP A 127 10.90 5.86 5.88
CA ASP A 127 9.55 6.42 5.89
C ASP A 127 8.52 5.33 5.52
N ASP A 128 7.45 5.18 6.31
CA ASP A 128 6.36 4.23 6.05
C ASP A 128 5.82 4.45 4.65
N HIS A 129 5.84 3.39 3.84
CA HIS A 129 5.53 3.50 2.44
C HIS A 129 4.97 2.22 1.87
N TRP A 130 4.23 2.38 0.78
CA TRP A 130 3.63 1.30 0.03
C TRP A 130 4.06 1.39 -1.42
N VAL A 131 4.34 0.23 -2.01
CA VAL A 131 4.74 0.09 -3.42
C VAL A 131 4.02 -1.09 -4.08
N THR A 132 4.03 -1.13 -5.40
CA THR A 132 3.50 -2.27 -6.17
C THR A 132 4.64 -3.19 -6.58
N GLU A 133 4.54 -4.47 -6.26
CA GLU A 133 5.32 -5.51 -6.93
C GLU A 133 4.58 -6.04 -8.15
N TYR A 134 5.29 -6.16 -9.26
CA TYR A 134 4.77 -6.76 -10.48
C TYR A 134 5.74 -7.79 -11.04
N ARG A 135 5.19 -8.82 -11.69
CA ARG A 135 5.96 -9.95 -12.18
C ARG A 135 6.31 -9.79 -13.65
N LEU A 136 7.59 -9.92 -13.96
CA LEU A 136 8.09 -9.92 -15.33
C LEU A 136 7.79 -11.25 -16.04
N PRO A 137 7.90 -11.31 -17.38
CA PRO A 137 7.74 -12.56 -18.14
C PRO A 137 8.70 -13.68 -17.73
N ASP A 138 9.86 -13.36 -17.16
CA ASP A 138 10.83 -14.34 -16.63
C ASP A 138 10.49 -14.87 -15.22
N GLY A 139 9.38 -14.39 -14.63
CA GLY A 139 8.91 -14.79 -13.31
C GLY A 139 9.49 -13.99 -12.14
N THR A 140 10.43 -13.06 -12.39
CA THR A 140 11.02 -12.21 -11.34
C THR A 140 10.09 -11.05 -10.96
N TRP A 141 10.24 -10.55 -9.73
CA TRP A 141 9.44 -9.46 -9.19
C TRP A 141 10.21 -8.15 -9.16
N ARG A 142 9.65 -7.10 -9.77
CA ARG A 142 10.13 -5.72 -9.65
C ARG A 142 9.24 -4.89 -8.76
N LEU A 143 9.82 -3.86 -8.15
CA LEU A 143 9.11 -2.87 -7.36
C LEU A 143 8.86 -1.64 -8.23
N ALA A 144 7.61 -1.19 -8.28
CA ALA A 144 7.19 0.05 -8.88
C ALA A 144 6.60 0.98 -7.82
N ASP A 145 6.99 2.25 -7.86
CA ASP A 145 6.42 3.31 -7.03
C ASP A 145 5.81 4.39 -7.93
N ALA A 146 4.49 4.33 -8.09
CA ALA A 146 3.77 5.30 -8.92
C ALA A 146 3.80 6.71 -8.32
N GLN A 147 3.92 6.87 -7.01
CA GLN A 147 3.94 8.19 -6.36
C GLN A 147 5.14 9.02 -6.82
N VAL A 148 6.31 8.39 -6.94
CA VAL A 148 7.57 9.08 -7.31
C VAL A 148 7.83 9.13 -8.81
N SER A 149 6.91 8.65 -9.65
CA SER A 149 7.07 8.67 -11.11
C SER A 149 6.83 10.05 -11.77
N ALA A 150 6.77 11.14 -10.98
CA ALA A 150 6.61 12.51 -11.47
C ALA A 150 7.89 13.34 -11.31
N ALA A 151 8.00 14.39 -12.14
CA ALA A 151 9.19 15.23 -12.27
C ALA A 151 9.69 15.94 -10.99
N PHE A 152 8.89 16.03 -9.92
CA PHE A 152 9.29 16.70 -8.68
C PHE A 152 9.83 15.75 -7.60
N HIS A 153 9.74 14.44 -7.80
CA HIS A 153 10.47 13.46 -7.00
C HIS A 153 11.73 13.10 -7.78
N GLU A 154 12.84 13.76 -7.45
CA GLU A 154 14.15 13.45 -8.04
C GLU A 154 14.74 12.21 -7.33
N VAL A 155 14.29 11.02 -7.76
CA VAL A 155 14.89 9.76 -7.32
C VAL A 155 16.03 9.33 -8.26
N PRO A 156 17.15 8.82 -7.75
CA PRO A 156 18.33 8.45 -8.57
C PRO A 156 18.18 7.07 -9.23
N PHE A 157 16.95 6.56 -9.35
CA PHE A 157 16.63 5.23 -9.87
C PHE A 157 15.36 5.29 -10.72
N ASP A 158 15.10 4.23 -11.49
CA ASP A 158 13.86 4.09 -12.24
C ASP A 158 12.69 3.79 -11.29
N PRO A 159 11.63 4.60 -11.24
CA PRO A 159 10.44 4.33 -10.41
C PRO A 159 9.73 3.00 -10.73
N MET A 160 10.06 2.36 -11.87
CA MET A 160 9.58 1.02 -12.24
C MET A 160 10.49 -0.13 -11.78
N ASP A 161 11.67 0.19 -11.24
CA ASP A 161 12.65 -0.77 -10.76
C ASP A 161 13.30 -0.23 -9.49
N VAL A 162 12.47 0.00 -8.48
CA VAL A 162 12.92 0.53 -7.18
C VAL A 162 13.91 -0.46 -6.57
N PRO A 163 15.14 -0.02 -6.24
CA PRO A 163 16.15 -0.90 -5.65
C PRO A 163 15.66 -1.51 -4.34
N ARG A 164 16.00 -2.78 -4.09
CA ARG A 164 15.62 -3.50 -2.85
C ARG A 164 16.24 -2.94 -1.57
N ASN A 165 17.25 -2.07 -1.68
CA ASN A 165 17.80 -1.27 -0.59
C ASN A 165 17.22 0.15 -0.53
N GLY A 166 16.51 0.59 -1.57
CA GLY A 166 15.72 1.82 -1.60
C GLY A 166 14.35 1.66 -0.93
N PHE A 167 13.79 0.45 -0.98
CA PHE A 167 12.57 0.09 -0.27
C PHE A 167 12.75 -1.21 0.51
N LEU A 168 12.72 -1.12 1.84
CA LEU A 168 12.77 -2.26 2.74
C LEU A 168 11.36 -2.77 2.97
N VAL A 169 11.06 -3.98 2.50
CA VAL A 169 9.76 -4.57 2.79
C VAL A 169 9.64 -4.87 4.28
N ALA A 170 8.46 -4.75 4.88
CA ALA A 170 8.28 -4.72 6.34
C ALA A 170 8.97 -5.89 7.09
N GLY A 171 8.94 -7.12 6.55
CA GLY A 171 9.64 -8.26 7.15
C GLY A 171 11.18 -8.10 7.20
N GLN A 172 11.77 -7.41 6.22
CA GLN A 172 13.20 -7.09 6.23
C GLN A 172 13.51 -6.02 7.27
N ALA A 173 12.70 -4.97 7.35
CA ALA A 173 12.82 -3.93 8.37
C ALA A 173 12.74 -4.51 9.79
N TRP A 174 11.75 -5.37 10.04
CA TRP A 174 11.59 -6.10 11.30
C TRP A 174 12.82 -6.91 11.66
N ARG A 175 13.31 -7.75 10.74
CA ARG A 175 14.49 -8.58 10.98
C ARG A 175 15.74 -7.75 11.25
N ALA A 176 15.93 -6.63 10.55
CA ALA A 176 17.05 -5.73 10.77
C ALA A 176 16.99 -5.07 12.16
N CYS A 177 15.81 -4.58 12.56
CA CYS A 177 15.55 -4.03 13.89
C CYS A 177 15.80 -5.07 14.99
N ARG A 178 15.24 -6.27 14.85
CA ARG A 178 15.36 -7.37 15.82
C ARG A 178 16.78 -7.89 15.98
N ALA A 179 17.59 -7.80 14.93
CA ALA A 179 19.01 -8.15 14.97
C ALA A 179 19.91 -7.02 15.53
N GLY A 180 19.35 -5.84 15.85
CA GLY A 180 20.13 -4.67 16.26
C GLY A 180 20.99 -4.07 15.16
N ALA A 181 20.71 -4.39 13.88
CA ALA A 181 21.48 -3.90 12.74
C ALA A 181 21.10 -2.47 12.34
N VAL A 182 19.90 -2.03 12.70
CA VAL A 182 19.36 -0.68 12.49
C VAL A 182 18.59 -0.24 13.72
N ASP A 183 18.60 1.06 14.00
CA ASP A 183 17.83 1.65 15.10
C ASP A 183 16.34 1.71 14.70
N PRO A 184 15.42 1.04 15.44
CA PRO A 184 13.99 1.09 15.16
C PRO A 184 13.42 2.51 15.15
N GLU A 185 14.02 3.46 15.88
CA GLU A 185 13.54 4.85 15.95
C GLU A 185 13.76 5.63 14.64
N THR A 186 14.50 5.05 13.69
CA THR A 186 14.64 5.58 12.32
C THR A 186 13.52 5.13 11.38
N PHE A 187 12.60 4.26 11.83
CA PHE A 187 11.43 3.79 11.08
C PHE A 187 10.18 4.51 11.56
N GLY A 188 9.45 5.18 10.66
CA GLY A 188 8.30 5.97 11.07
C GLY A 188 7.56 6.64 9.92
N VAL A 189 6.59 7.48 10.25
CA VAL A 189 5.99 8.45 9.32
C VAL A 189 6.69 9.79 9.55
N TRP A 190 7.48 10.27 8.60
CA TRP A 190 8.27 11.50 8.81
C TRP A 190 7.39 12.70 9.18
N ALA A 191 6.21 12.80 8.56
CA ALA A 191 5.24 13.87 8.82
C ALA A 191 4.54 13.76 10.19
N ASP A 192 4.63 12.61 10.88
CA ASP A 192 4.08 12.40 12.21
C ASP A 192 5.14 11.79 13.14
N PRO A 193 5.87 12.64 13.88
CA PRO A 193 6.87 12.21 14.85
C PRO A 193 6.36 11.22 15.91
N GLY A 194 5.05 11.12 16.16
CA GLY A 194 4.48 10.17 17.11
C GLY A 194 4.38 8.73 16.59
N LEU A 195 4.50 8.52 15.28
CA LEU A 195 4.37 7.22 14.62
C LEU A 195 5.74 6.71 14.19
N ARG A 196 6.44 6.02 15.10
CA ARG A 196 7.77 5.45 14.84
C ARG A 196 8.05 4.21 15.66
N GLY A 197 9.21 3.62 15.41
CA GLY A 197 9.78 2.59 16.27
C GLY A 197 9.29 1.18 15.94
N LEU A 198 9.78 0.23 16.74
CA LEU A 198 9.48 -1.19 16.59
C LEU A 198 7.97 -1.53 16.58
N PRO A 199 7.10 -0.85 17.36
CA PRO A 199 5.65 -0.99 17.26
C PRO A 199 5.10 -0.81 15.83
N LEU A 200 5.51 0.26 15.14
CA LEU A 200 5.08 0.52 13.77
C LEU A 200 5.63 -0.53 12.81
N VAL A 201 6.89 -0.95 12.99
CA VAL A 201 7.50 -2.00 12.16
C VAL A 201 6.75 -3.32 12.29
N LEU A 202 6.35 -3.71 13.51
CA LEU A 202 5.49 -4.87 13.73
C LEU A 202 4.18 -4.74 12.95
N ASN A 203 3.52 -3.59 13.10
CA ASN A 203 2.26 -3.29 12.41
C ASN A 203 2.41 -3.49 10.90
N SER A 204 3.43 -2.88 10.28
CA SER A 204 3.71 -3.00 8.84
C SER A 204 3.93 -4.46 8.41
N VAL A 205 4.55 -5.32 9.26
CA VAL A 205 4.71 -6.75 8.95
C VAL A 205 3.36 -7.45 8.82
N ILE A 206 2.43 -7.17 9.74
CA ILE A 206 1.10 -7.78 9.71
C ILE A 206 0.27 -7.26 8.52
N LEU A 207 0.35 -5.95 8.23
CA LEU A 207 -0.32 -5.36 7.07
C LEU A 207 0.22 -5.91 5.73
N ASP A 208 1.55 -6.05 5.59
CA ASP A 208 2.17 -6.64 4.39
C ASP A 208 1.78 -8.12 4.23
N LEU A 209 1.72 -8.88 5.33
CA LEU A 209 1.25 -10.27 5.30
C LEU A 209 -0.20 -10.37 4.80
N ALA A 210 -1.08 -9.50 5.29
CA ALA A 210 -2.47 -9.46 4.83
C ALA A 210 -2.57 -9.13 3.33
N ALA A 211 -1.79 -8.15 2.86
CA ALA A 211 -1.73 -7.75 1.45
C ALA A 211 -1.30 -8.91 0.54
N ARG A 212 -0.27 -9.66 0.94
CA ARG A 212 0.16 -10.88 0.23
C ARG A 212 -0.90 -11.97 0.16
N ASN A 213 -1.92 -11.93 1.02
CA ASN A 213 -3.00 -12.90 1.10
C ASN A 213 -4.36 -12.34 0.63
N GLY A 214 -4.37 -11.22 -0.08
CA GLY A 214 -5.55 -10.68 -0.75
C GLY A 214 -6.42 -9.75 0.09
N THR A 215 -5.95 -9.35 1.27
CA THR A 215 -6.54 -8.23 2.02
C THR A 215 -5.60 -7.04 1.94
N GLU A 216 -6.00 -5.97 1.26
CA GLU A 216 -5.15 -4.83 0.98
C GLU A 216 -5.57 -3.67 1.91
N PRO A 217 -5.09 -3.59 3.16
CA PRO A 217 -5.61 -2.66 4.18
C PRO A 217 -5.23 -1.20 3.92
N LEU A 218 -5.84 -0.28 4.66
CA LEU A 218 -5.28 1.06 4.86
C LEU A 218 -4.12 0.99 5.87
N PRO A 219 -3.12 1.89 5.80
CA PRO A 219 -1.98 1.88 6.73
C PRO A 219 -2.37 2.03 8.21
N TRP A 220 -3.54 2.61 8.47
CA TRP A 220 -4.08 2.87 9.81
C TRP A 220 -5.14 1.86 10.27
N ASP A 221 -5.29 0.74 9.57
CA ASP A 221 -6.15 -0.36 10.02
C ASP A 221 -5.45 -1.24 11.06
N GLY A 222 -6.24 -1.80 11.98
CA GLY A 222 -5.78 -2.68 13.04
C GLY A 222 -6.76 -3.81 13.37
N TRP A 223 -6.20 -4.99 13.65
CA TRP A 223 -6.89 -6.21 14.06
C TRP A 223 -5.89 -7.15 14.72
N GLY A 224 -6.32 -8.03 15.62
CA GLY A 224 -5.42 -9.02 16.22
C GLY A 224 -4.16 -8.38 16.83
N LEU A 225 -2.99 -8.74 16.27
CA LEU A 225 -1.65 -8.19 16.57
C LEU A 225 -1.31 -6.88 15.83
N SER A 226 -2.07 -6.52 14.81
CA SER A 226 -1.98 -5.23 14.11
C SER A 226 -2.71 -4.12 14.88
N GLY A 227 -2.17 -2.91 14.83
CA GLY A 227 -2.75 -1.70 15.39
C GLY A 227 -1.85 -0.99 16.41
N LEU A 228 -1.77 0.33 16.29
CA LEU A 228 -0.87 1.23 17.02
C LEU A 228 -1.07 1.30 18.55
N ARG A 229 -2.11 0.67 19.10
CA ARG A 229 -2.49 0.78 20.53
C ARG A 229 -2.27 -0.48 21.37
N LYS A 230 -1.69 -1.55 20.82
CA LYS A 230 -1.63 -2.87 21.50
C LYS A 230 -0.22 -3.35 21.92
N HIS A 231 0.80 -2.51 21.83
CA HIS A 231 2.17 -2.98 22.04
C HIS A 231 2.56 -3.17 23.52
N ASP A 232 1.83 -2.57 24.45
CA ASP A 232 2.08 -2.70 25.90
C ASP A 232 1.78 -4.12 26.45
N SER A 233 1.23 -5.02 25.61
CA SER A 233 0.80 -6.37 26.00
C SER A 233 1.33 -7.49 25.09
N LEU A 234 2.37 -7.24 24.28
CA LEU A 234 2.93 -8.28 23.40
C LEU A 234 3.68 -9.34 24.21
N THR A 235 3.33 -10.61 23.99
CA THR A 235 4.02 -11.75 24.60
C THR A 235 5.25 -12.17 23.80
N GLU A 236 6.13 -12.98 24.41
CA GLU A 236 7.25 -13.62 23.68
C GLU A 236 6.75 -14.49 22.53
N ASP A 237 5.61 -15.17 22.71
CA ASP A 237 4.97 -15.98 21.68
C ASP A 237 4.44 -15.14 20.51
N ASP A 238 3.95 -13.92 20.76
CA ASP A 238 3.53 -13.00 19.71
C ASP A 238 4.74 -12.47 18.93
N LEU A 239 5.83 -12.13 19.62
CA LEU A 239 7.08 -11.71 18.96
C LEU A 239 7.67 -12.84 18.12
N ALA A 240 7.67 -14.08 18.63
CA ALA A 240 8.13 -15.25 17.89
C ALA A 240 7.28 -15.51 16.64
N LEU A 241 5.96 -15.29 16.71
CA LEU A 241 5.08 -15.36 15.54
C LEU A 241 5.44 -14.29 14.49
N VAL A 242 5.66 -13.05 14.92
CA VAL A 242 6.06 -11.97 13.99
C VAL A 242 7.44 -12.25 13.39
N ASP A 243 8.39 -12.77 14.18
CA ASP A 243 9.70 -13.22 13.70
C ASP A 243 9.54 -14.31 12.61
N ALA A 244 8.59 -15.25 12.77
CA ALA A 244 8.28 -16.26 11.76
C ALA A 244 7.64 -15.67 10.48
N VAL A 245 6.71 -14.70 10.62
CA VAL A 245 6.13 -13.98 9.48
C VAL A 245 7.21 -13.23 8.70
N ALA A 246 8.07 -12.50 9.39
CA ALA A 246 9.14 -11.74 8.78
C ALA A 246 10.21 -12.62 8.11
N ALA A 247 10.34 -13.87 8.53
CA ALA A 247 11.24 -14.85 7.94
C ALA A 247 10.66 -15.58 6.71
N ALA A 248 9.34 -15.50 6.46
CA ALA A 248 8.67 -16.19 5.37
C ALA A 248 9.18 -15.73 3.99
N ARG A 249 9.75 -16.65 3.22
CA ARG A 249 10.36 -16.37 1.90
C ARG A 249 9.45 -16.74 0.74
N THR A 250 8.55 -17.69 0.95
CA THR A 250 7.61 -18.14 -0.08
C THR A 250 6.18 -17.67 0.22
N ASP A 251 5.32 -17.74 -0.79
CA ASP A 251 3.90 -17.42 -0.62
C ASP A 251 3.13 -18.54 0.08
N GLU A 252 3.62 -19.78 0.00
CA GLU A 252 3.07 -20.90 0.77
C GLU A 252 3.32 -20.73 2.27
N GLU A 253 4.55 -20.37 2.65
CA GLU A 253 4.90 -20.07 4.05
C GLU A 253 4.06 -18.91 4.59
N ALA A 254 3.95 -17.82 3.82
CA ALA A 254 3.14 -16.67 4.20
C ALA A 254 1.66 -17.05 4.36
N ARG A 255 1.10 -17.85 3.45
CA ARG A 255 -0.30 -18.29 3.54
C ARG A 255 -0.55 -19.20 4.75
N ARG A 256 0.38 -20.11 5.05
CA ARG A 256 0.29 -20.96 6.23
C ARG A 256 0.30 -20.15 7.53
N LEU A 257 1.18 -19.14 7.62
CA LEU A 257 1.24 -18.26 8.80
C LEU A 257 0.00 -17.37 8.91
N TYR A 258 -0.50 -16.86 7.79
CA TYR A 258 -1.71 -16.01 7.76
C TYR A 258 -2.97 -16.71 8.28
N ALA A 259 -2.99 -18.05 8.32
CA ALA A 259 -4.09 -18.81 8.91
C ALA A 259 -4.14 -18.75 10.45
N ASP A 260 -3.14 -18.19 11.13
CA ASP A 260 -3.19 -17.96 12.59
C ASP A 260 -4.32 -16.95 12.92
N PRO A 261 -5.22 -17.27 13.87
CA PRO A 261 -6.33 -16.40 14.26
C PRO A 261 -5.91 -15.00 14.74
N ARG A 262 -4.66 -14.82 15.18
CA ARG A 262 -4.10 -13.53 15.59
C ARG A 262 -3.69 -12.63 14.41
N LEU A 263 -3.55 -13.21 13.22
CA LEU A 263 -3.06 -12.56 12.00
C LEU A 263 -4.15 -12.38 10.94
N VAL A 264 -5.09 -13.33 10.86
CA VAL A 264 -6.18 -13.28 9.89
C VAL A 264 -7.05 -12.04 10.09
N VAL A 265 -7.40 -11.38 8.99
CA VAL A 265 -8.22 -10.17 9.05
C VAL A 265 -9.69 -10.55 9.29
N PRO A 266 -10.32 -10.09 10.40
CA PRO A 266 -11.74 -10.29 10.62
C PRO A 266 -12.57 -9.38 9.70
N ARG A 267 -13.87 -9.69 9.56
CA ARG A 267 -14.78 -8.86 8.77
C ARG A 267 -14.94 -7.44 9.34
N GLU A 268 -14.86 -7.29 10.66
CA GLU A 268 -14.91 -6.00 11.34
C GLU A 268 -13.55 -5.69 11.96
N ILE A 269 -12.99 -4.55 11.59
CA ILE A 269 -11.67 -4.09 12.05
C ILE A 269 -11.78 -2.73 12.73
N LEU A 270 -10.74 -2.35 13.46
CA LEU A 270 -10.56 -0.98 13.91
C LEU A 270 -9.75 -0.21 12.87
N SER A 271 -10.11 1.03 12.61
CA SER A 271 -9.41 1.93 11.69
C SER A 271 -9.16 3.26 12.40
N LEU A 272 -7.90 3.65 12.57
CA LEU A 272 -7.50 4.91 13.21
C LEU A 272 -7.26 5.96 12.12
N ALA A 273 -8.34 6.38 11.46
CA ALA A 273 -8.26 7.30 10.34
C ALA A 273 -7.59 8.63 10.77
N PRO A 274 -6.55 9.11 10.06
CA PRO A 274 -5.78 10.29 10.47
C PRO A 274 -6.63 11.53 10.78
N PHE A 275 -7.72 11.73 10.02
CA PHE A 275 -8.60 12.90 10.15
C PHE A 275 -9.97 12.61 10.77
N HIS A 276 -10.29 11.34 11.02
CA HIS A 276 -11.61 10.95 11.56
C HIS A 276 -11.54 10.18 12.87
N GLY A 277 -10.34 9.90 13.36
CA GLY A 277 -10.13 9.15 14.59
C GLY A 277 -10.51 7.68 14.48
N LEU A 278 -10.61 7.05 15.65
CA LEU A 278 -10.85 5.61 15.77
C LEU A 278 -12.30 5.26 15.44
N ARG A 279 -12.49 4.29 14.54
CA ARG A 279 -13.80 3.76 14.16
C ARG A 279 -13.75 2.27 13.84
N THR A 280 -14.88 1.60 13.99
CA THR A 280 -15.07 0.24 13.49
C THR A 280 -15.48 0.30 12.03
N VAL A 281 -14.87 -0.54 11.19
CA VAL A 281 -15.17 -0.64 9.75
C VAL A 281 -15.48 -2.09 9.40
N THR A 282 -16.58 -2.31 8.68
CA THR A 282 -16.92 -3.60 8.09
C THR A 282 -16.30 -3.69 6.68
N LEU A 283 -15.44 -4.68 6.47
CA LEU A 283 -14.76 -4.90 5.20
C LEU A 283 -15.67 -5.60 4.19
N ALA A 284 -15.47 -5.26 2.91
CA ALA A 284 -16.13 -5.94 1.80
C ALA A 284 -15.64 -7.40 1.73
N SER A 285 -16.58 -8.33 1.58
CA SER A 285 -16.26 -9.73 1.29
C SER A 285 -16.10 -9.92 -0.22
N SER A 286 -15.23 -10.85 -0.63
CA SER A 286 -15.29 -11.40 -1.99
C SER A 286 -16.71 -11.88 -2.28
N PRO A 287 -17.22 -11.70 -3.51
CA PRO A 287 -18.43 -12.41 -3.90
C PRO A 287 -18.19 -13.92 -3.65
N PRO A 288 -19.20 -14.67 -3.18
CA PRO A 288 -19.06 -16.11 -3.05
C PRO A 288 -18.65 -16.69 -4.42
N VAL A 289 -17.59 -17.52 -4.41
CA VAL A 289 -17.09 -18.24 -5.59
C VAL A 289 -18.13 -19.25 -6.06
#